data_AF-A0A1G9VFU4-F1
#
_entry.id   AF-A0A1G9VFU4-F1
#
_cell.length_a   1.000
_cell.length_b   1.000
_cell.length_c   1.000
_cell.angle_alpha   90.00
_cell.angle_beta   90.00
_cell.angle_gamma   90.00
#
_symmetry.space_group_name_H-M   'P 1'
#
loop_
_entity.id
_entity.type
_entity.pdbx_description
1 polymer ?
#
loop_
_entity_poly.entity_id
_entity_poly.type
_entity_poly.pdbx_seq_one_letter_code
_entity_poly.pdbx_strand_id
1 'polypeptide(L)'
;MAIELAQAKNFYSFGWKTGKIADCDPNFPTTLHAWDGEPLDLHQPDTAFFGFVQEGEAVIECASGRFTLKPGMYFSFNDRGQVSGGRGIVIARDRASGFFMIGGPVEEKGRLKYIDGCTDSLLIPPVRMGDACLNLLYFPPGIDQTPHTHPSDRIGVVFSGRGECVTPEGIIPLEPGVMFRIPFEGNHKFRTFDSEMRVIAYHPDSDFGPQDEDHPMINRTMVDGVSANKIDKIRTA
;
A
#
# COMPACT_ATOMS: atom_id res chain seq x y z
N MET A 1 -6.10 -15.53 -20.56
CA MET A 1 -7.50 -15.05 -20.48
C MET A 1 -7.44 -13.58 -20.16
N ALA A 2 -8.09 -12.72 -20.94
CA ALA A 2 -8.19 -11.30 -20.58
C ALA A 2 -9.03 -11.21 -19.30
N ILE A 3 -8.48 -10.63 -18.24
CA ILE A 3 -9.22 -10.35 -17.01
C ILE A 3 -10.34 -9.38 -17.41
N GLU A 4 -11.59 -9.84 -17.37
CA GLU A 4 -12.75 -8.96 -17.53
C GLU A 4 -12.70 -7.91 -16.41
N LEU A 5 -12.63 -6.65 -16.81
CA LEU A 5 -12.56 -5.51 -15.90
C LEU A 5 -13.93 -5.33 -15.25
N ALA A 6 -14.03 -5.54 -13.94
CA ALA A 6 -15.24 -5.26 -13.19
C ALA A 6 -15.19 -3.82 -12.67
N GLN A 7 -16.18 -3.01 -13.07
CA GLN A 7 -16.40 -1.68 -12.52
C GLN A 7 -17.68 -1.71 -11.67
N ALA A 8 -17.53 -1.81 -10.36
CA ALA A 8 -18.62 -1.72 -9.41
C ALA A 8 -18.42 -0.55 -8.46
N LYS A 9 -19.52 -0.06 -7.87
CA LYS A 9 -19.48 1.06 -6.92
C LYS A 9 -18.56 0.79 -5.73
N ASN A 10 -18.46 -0.46 -5.28
CA ASN A 10 -17.70 -0.83 -4.08
C ASN A 10 -16.31 -1.42 -4.38
N PHE A 11 -16.03 -1.82 -5.63
CA PHE A 11 -14.77 -2.44 -5.99
C PHE A 11 -14.52 -2.32 -7.50
N TYR A 12 -13.31 -1.93 -7.85
CA TYR A 12 -12.82 -1.86 -9.22
C TYR A 12 -11.64 -2.81 -9.38
N SER A 13 -11.66 -3.64 -10.42
CA SER A 13 -10.49 -4.42 -10.84
C SER A 13 -9.88 -3.85 -12.12
N PHE A 14 -8.56 -3.94 -12.24
CA PHE A 14 -7.81 -3.40 -13.36
C PHE A 14 -6.90 -4.44 -14.00
N GLY A 15 -6.76 -4.32 -15.32
CA GLY A 15 -5.81 -5.09 -16.12
C GLY A 15 -4.52 -4.31 -16.32
N TRP A 16 -3.47 -5.02 -16.71
CA TRP A 16 -2.14 -4.46 -16.88
C TRP A 16 -2.04 -3.51 -18.06
N LYS A 17 -1.54 -2.31 -17.79
CA LYS A 17 -1.16 -1.32 -18.79
C LYS A 17 -0.10 -0.40 -18.21
N THR A 18 1.05 -0.28 -18.89
CA THR A 18 2.06 0.70 -18.47
C THR A 18 1.50 2.12 -18.49
N GLY A 19 1.69 2.87 -17.41
CA GLY A 19 1.23 4.24 -17.25
C GLY A 19 0.19 4.38 -16.14
N LYS A 20 -0.60 5.45 -16.23
CA LYS A 20 -1.71 5.73 -15.31
C LYS A 20 -2.85 4.74 -15.53
N ILE A 21 -3.33 4.13 -14.45
CA ILE A 21 -4.46 3.21 -14.41
C ILE A 21 -5.74 3.92 -13.94
N ALA A 22 -5.69 4.62 -12.81
CA ALA A 22 -6.88 5.25 -12.22
C ALA A 22 -6.54 6.42 -11.30
N ASP A 23 -7.38 7.46 -11.34
CA ASP A 23 -7.52 8.41 -10.23
C ASP A 23 -8.32 7.75 -9.11
N CYS A 24 -7.84 7.87 -7.88
CA CYS A 24 -8.39 7.15 -6.73
C CYS A 24 -9.08 8.11 -5.76
N ASP A 25 -8.48 8.35 -4.60
CA ASP A 25 -9.09 9.13 -3.53
C ASP A 25 -8.97 10.64 -3.79
N PRO A 26 -10.07 11.40 -3.86
CA PRO A 26 -10.02 12.85 -4.04
C PRO A 26 -9.71 13.61 -2.74
N ASN A 27 -10.02 13.04 -1.57
CA ASN A 27 -9.70 13.63 -0.26
C ASN A 27 -8.21 13.46 0.04
N PHE A 28 -7.66 12.35 -0.45
CA PHE A 28 -6.25 12.05 -0.42
C PHE A 28 -5.73 11.86 -1.86
N PRO A 29 -5.53 12.94 -2.64
CA PRO A 29 -5.13 12.87 -4.05
C PRO A 29 -4.11 11.75 -4.35
N THR A 30 -4.61 10.68 -4.96
CA THR A 30 -3.86 9.45 -5.20
C THR A 30 -4.11 8.94 -6.60
N THR A 31 -3.04 8.53 -7.29
CA THR A 31 -3.11 7.90 -8.62
C THR A 31 -2.49 6.51 -8.58
N LEU A 32 -3.19 5.52 -9.13
CA LEU A 32 -2.63 4.20 -9.39
C LEU A 32 -1.97 4.19 -10.78
N HIS A 33 -0.72 3.76 -10.82
CA HIS A 33 0.05 3.45 -12.03
C HIS A 33 0.45 1.97 -12.03
N ALA A 34 0.74 1.45 -13.22
CA ALA A 34 1.34 0.14 -13.40
C ALA A 34 2.46 0.21 -14.43
N TRP A 35 3.36 -0.77 -14.40
CA TRP A 35 4.30 -1.03 -15.48
C TRP A 35 4.26 -2.52 -15.84
N ASP A 36 4.44 -2.80 -17.12
CA ASP A 36 4.49 -4.15 -17.68
C ASP A 36 5.54 -4.20 -18.79
N GLY A 37 6.77 -4.59 -18.44
CA GLY A 37 7.94 -4.65 -19.33
C GLY A 37 8.51 -3.29 -19.72
N GLU A 38 7.66 -2.38 -20.19
CA GLU A 38 8.03 -1.03 -20.63
C GLU A 38 8.39 -0.11 -19.47
N PRO A 39 9.35 0.81 -19.65
CA PRO A 39 9.66 1.82 -18.65
C PRO A 39 8.46 2.71 -18.31
N LEU A 40 8.29 2.97 -17.01
CA LEU A 40 7.34 3.91 -16.45
C LEU A 40 8.12 5.09 -15.87
N ASP A 41 8.05 6.24 -16.55
CA ASP A 41 8.57 7.51 -16.05
C ASP A 41 7.57 8.14 -15.07
N LEU A 42 8.06 8.49 -13.89
CA LEU A 42 7.30 9.14 -12.83
C LEU A 42 7.95 10.47 -12.52
N HIS A 43 7.23 11.56 -12.75
CA HIS A 43 7.74 12.89 -12.49
C HIS A 43 6.59 13.80 -12.06
N GLN A 44 6.49 14.02 -10.76
CA GLN A 44 5.48 14.88 -10.15
C GLN A 44 6.05 15.48 -8.87
N PRO A 45 6.27 16.81 -8.82
CA PRO A 45 6.75 17.47 -7.61
C PRO A 45 5.79 17.27 -6.42
N ASP A 46 6.34 17.28 -5.20
CA ASP A 46 5.57 17.19 -3.96
C ASP A 46 4.69 15.92 -3.95
N THR A 47 5.28 14.80 -4.33
CA THR A 47 4.59 13.51 -4.46
C THR A 47 5.46 12.39 -3.93
N ALA A 48 4.88 11.56 -3.08
CA ALA A 48 5.46 10.30 -2.64
C ALA A 48 4.97 9.15 -3.53
N PHE A 49 5.89 8.34 -4.02
CA PHE A 49 5.60 7.14 -4.79
C PHE A 49 5.82 5.90 -3.94
N PHE A 50 4.87 4.97 -3.96
CA PHE A 50 4.90 3.67 -3.27
C PHE A 50 4.75 2.56 -4.30
N GLY A 51 5.69 1.64 -4.37
CA GLY A 51 5.70 0.62 -5.41
C GLY A 51 5.91 -0.79 -4.91
N PHE A 52 5.45 -1.75 -5.72
CA PHE A 52 5.57 -3.18 -5.46
C PHE A 52 5.86 -3.95 -6.75
N VAL A 53 6.87 -4.83 -6.71
CA VAL A 53 7.26 -5.68 -7.84
C VAL A 53 6.45 -6.97 -7.81
N GLN A 54 5.51 -7.11 -8.75
CA GLN A 54 4.64 -8.28 -8.88
C GLN A 54 5.37 -9.46 -9.52
N GLU A 55 6.04 -9.22 -10.65
CA GLU A 55 6.64 -10.26 -11.49
C GLU A 55 7.93 -9.76 -12.14
N GLY A 56 8.86 -10.67 -12.42
CA GLY A 56 10.14 -10.35 -13.06
C GLY A 56 11.08 -9.49 -12.21
N GLU A 57 12.28 -9.28 -12.72
CA GLU A 57 13.24 -8.35 -12.13
C GLU A 57 12.94 -6.93 -12.62
N ALA A 58 12.85 -5.98 -11.70
CA ALA A 58 12.62 -4.58 -11.98
C ALA A 58 13.83 -3.75 -11.59
N VAL A 59 14.06 -2.64 -12.29
CA VAL A 59 15.07 -1.64 -11.96
C VAL A 59 14.36 -0.34 -11.65
N ILE A 60 14.65 0.23 -10.47
CA ILE A 60 14.24 1.58 -10.11
C ILE A 60 15.42 2.53 -10.24
N GLU A 61 15.19 3.70 -10.82
CA GLU A 61 16.15 4.80 -10.93
C GLU A 61 15.53 6.06 -10.36
N CYS A 62 16.11 6.61 -9.30
CA CYS A 62 15.62 7.82 -8.64
C CYS A 62 16.79 8.64 -8.07
N ALA A 63 16.49 9.72 -7.33
CA ALA A 63 17.50 10.56 -6.70
C ALA A 63 18.46 9.79 -5.76
N SER A 64 18.00 8.69 -5.18
CA SER A 64 18.81 7.84 -4.28
C SER A 64 19.73 6.87 -5.02
N GLY A 65 19.59 6.72 -6.33
CA GLY A 65 20.42 5.85 -7.17
C GLY A 65 19.62 4.88 -8.03
N ARG A 66 20.32 3.83 -8.50
CA ARG A 66 19.78 2.75 -9.33
C ARG A 66 19.80 1.44 -8.56
N PHE A 67 18.66 0.76 -8.48
CA PHE A 67 18.52 -0.46 -7.68
C PHE A 67 17.75 -1.53 -8.45
N THR A 68 18.20 -2.78 -8.32
CA THR A 68 17.53 -3.95 -8.89
C THR A 68 16.68 -4.63 -7.82
N LEU A 69 15.41 -4.86 -8.12
CA LEU A 69 14.41 -5.43 -7.23
C LEU A 69 13.83 -6.71 -7.83
N LYS A 70 13.56 -7.68 -6.94
CA LYS A 70 12.96 -8.98 -7.28
C LYS A 70 11.46 -9.00 -6.96
N PRO A 71 10.69 -9.97 -7.50
CA PRO A 71 9.29 -10.15 -7.14
C PRO A 71 9.08 -10.23 -5.63
N GLY A 72 8.04 -9.57 -5.14
CA GLY A 72 7.75 -9.46 -3.72
C GLY A 72 8.50 -8.33 -3.01
N MET A 73 9.41 -7.60 -3.65
CA MET A 73 10.02 -6.41 -3.08
C MET A 73 9.15 -5.17 -3.28
N TYR A 74 9.29 -4.21 -2.37
CA TYR A 74 8.56 -2.95 -2.37
C TYR A 74 9.52 -1.78 -2.20
N PHE A 75 9.06 -0.58 -2.57
CA PHE A 75 9.87 0.62 -2.50
C PHE A 75 9.05 1.89 -2.31
N SER A 76 9.72 2.96 -1.90
CA SER A 76 9.22 4.33 -1.99
C SER A 76 10.33 5.31 -2.39
N PHE A 77 9.93 6.38 -3.08
CA PHE A 77 10.78 7.54 -3.39
C PHE A 77 9.89 8.78 -3.60
N ASN A 78 10.49 9.96 -3.67
CA ASN A 78 9.74 11.22 -3.89
C ASN A 78 10.08 11.84 -5.26
N ASP A 79 9.13 12.65 -5.73
CA ASP A 79 9.22 13.60 -6.85
C ASP A 79 9.47 13.01 -8.24
N ARG A 80 10.57 12.27 -8.42
CA ARG A 80 10.99 11.76 -9.72
C ARG A 80 11.70 10.41 -9.64
N GLY A 81 11.36 9.55 -10.58
CA GLY A 81 12.04 8.30 -10.81
C GLY A 81 11.52 7.58 -12.05
N GLN A 82 12.16 6.47 -12.37
CA GLN A 82 11.72 5.57 -13.43
C GLN A 82 11.72 4.14 -12.87
N VAL A 83 10.76 3.34 -13.29
CA VAL A 83 10.72 1.90 -13.05
C VAL A 83 10.73 1.19 -14.41
N SER A 84 11.55 0.17 -14.58
CA SER A 84 11.63 -0.59 -15.84
C SER A 84 11.90 -2.06 -15.59
N GLY A 85 11.56 -2.92 -16.55
CA GLY A 85 11.70 -4.36 -16.40
C GLY A 85 10.67 -4.97 -15.43
N GLY A 86 10.38 -6.25 -15.62
CA GLY A 86 9.35 -6.94 -14.84
C GLY A 86 7.98 -6.26 -14.96
N ARG A 87 7.17 -6.41 -13.91
CA ARG A 87 5.79 -5.91 -13.83
C ARG A 87 5.45 -5.58 -12.40
N GLY A 88 4.65 -4.53 -12.19
CA GLY A 88 4.21 -4.14 -10.86
C GLY A 88 3.41 -2.83 -10.83
N ILE A 89 3.06 -2.39 -9.63
CA ILE A 89 2.24 -1.19 -9.42
C ILE A 89 3.04 -0.09 -8.74
N VAL A 90 2.72 1.17 -9.07
CA VAL A 90 3.17 2.35 -8.32
C VAL A 90 1.95 3.19 -7.97
N ILE A 91 1.81 3.53 -6.70
CA ILE A 91 0.82 4.48 -6.20
C ILE A 91 1.52 5.82 -5.99
N ALA A 92 1.03 6.86 -6.65
CA ALA A 92 1.48 8.24 -6.48
C ALA A 92 0.54 8.96 -5.51
N ARG A 93 1.11 9.58 -4.47
CA ARG A 93 0.37 10.32 -3.45
C ARG A 93 0.83 11.77 -3.42
N ASP A 94 -0.02 12.67 -3.90
CA ASP A 94 0.30 14.09 -3.95
C ASP A 94 0.26 14.72 -2.57
N ARG A 95 1.07 15.77 -2.38
CA ARG A 95 1.23 16.52 -1.14
C ARG A 95 1.62 15.64 0.04
N ALA A 96 2.44 14.64 -0.26
CA ALA A 96 2.98 13.70 0.70
C ALA A 96 4.47 13.53 0.46
N SER A 97 5.18 13.16 1.52
CA SER A 97 6.61 12.90 1.49
C SER A 97 6.88 11.63 2.27
N GLY A 98 7.56 10.68 1.63
CA GLY A 98 8.03 9.46 2.28
C GLY A 98 9.55 9.47 2.43
N PHE A 99 10.07 8.52 3.19
CA PHE A 99 11.49 8.19 3.05
C PHE A 99 11.72 7.38 1.78
N PHE A 100 12.91 7.52 1.18
CA PHE A 100 13.38 6.52 0.26
C PHE A 100 13.53 5.20 1.02
N MET A 101 12.84 4.16 0.56
CA MET A 101 12.88 2.84 1.17
C MET A 101 12.89 1.79 0.07
N ILE A 102 13.64 0.72 0.29
CA ILE A 102 13.50 -0.54 -0.42
C ILE A 102 13.37 -1.61 0.64
N GLY A 103 12.40 -2.51 0.49
CA GLY A 103 12.20 -3.61 1.40
C GLY A 103 11.72 -4.88 0.71
N GLY A 104 11.60 -5.93 1.51
CA GLY A 104 11.17 -7.25 1.07
C GLY A 104 12.31 -8.21 0.70
N PRO A 105 11.99 -9.38 0.11
CA PRO A 105 10.64 -9.81 -0.28
C PRO A 105 9.64 -9.84 0.88
N VAL A 106 8.37 -9.55 0.59
CA VAL A 106 7.29 -9.61 1.59
C VAL A 106 7.19 -11.00 2.21
N GLU A 107 6.71 -11.04 3.45
CA GLU A 107 6.65 -12.27 4.23
C GLU A 107 5.59 -13.26 3.70
N GLU A 108 5.68 -14.52 4.11
CA GLU A 108 4.65 -15.52 3.80
C GLU A 108 3.38 -15.29 4.61
N LYS A 109 3.50 -14.76 5.83
CA LYS A 109 2.39 -14.45 6.73
C LYS A 109 2.65 -13.14 7.46
N GLY A 110 1.58 -12.39 7.74
CA GLY A 110 1.66 -11.13 8.47
C GLY A 110 2.03 -11.31 9.95
N ARG A 111 2.68 -10.30 10.53
CA ARG A 111 3.09 -10.26 11.95
C ARG A 111 1.99 -9.77 12.88
N LEU A 112 1.09 -8.94 12.38
CA LEU A 112 0.02 -8.31 13.13
C LEU A 112 -1.29 -9.08 12.92
N LYS A 113 -2.06 -9.28 13.99
CA LYS A 113 -3.38 -9.92 13.88
C LYS A 113 -4.35 -8.96 13.23
N TYR A 114 -5.18 -9.47 12.33
CA TYR A 114 -6.27 -8.75 11.69
C TYR A 114 -7.60 -9.49 11.91
N ILE A 115 -8.70 -8.91 11.42
CA ILE A 115 -10.05 -9.48 11.60
C ILE A 115 -10.14 -10.89 11.03
N ASP A 116 -11.03 -11.69 11.62
CA ASP A 116 -11.41 -13.03 11.14
C ASP A 116 -10.25 -14.03 10.98
N GLY A 117 -9.12 -13.81 11.68
CA GLY A 117 -7.96 -14.71 11.65
C GLY A 117 -6.94 -14.39 10.54
N CYS A 118 -7.18 -13.34 9.77
CA CYS A 118 -6.20 -12.77 8.84
C CYS A 118 -5.03 -12.12 9.61
N THR A 119 -3.97 -11.80 8.87
CA THR A 119 -2.81 -11.08 9.43
C THR A 119 -2.29 -10.01 8.47
N ASP A 120 -1.62 -9.01 9.03
CA ASP A 120 -1.03 -7.88 8.32
C ASP A 120 0.49 -7.76 8.61
N SER A 121 1.27 -7.25 7.67
CA SER A 121 2.60 -6.68 7.93
C SER A 121 2.71 -5.30 7.31
N LEU A 122 3.05 -4.32 8.14
CA LEU A 122 3.37 -2.96 7.71
C LEU A 122 4.70 -2.94 6.94
N LEU A 123 4.63 -2.71 5.63
CA LEU A 123 5.78 -2.74 4.71
C LEU A 123 6.48 -1.39 4.67
N ILE A 124 5.70 -0.33 4.40
CA ILE A 124 6.15 1.06 4.44
C ILE A 124 5.31 1.76 5.52
N PRO A 125 5.91 2.08 6.68
CA PRO A 125 5.20 2.74 7.76
C PRO A 125 4.93 4.21 7.44
N PRO A 126 3.87 4.81 8.01
CA PRO A 126 3.67 6.25 7.96
C PRO A 126 4.80 6.96 8.72
N VAL A 127 5.32 8.05 8.15
CA VAL A 127 6.40 8.84 8.80
C VAL A 127 5.86 9.61 9.99
N ARG A 128 4.63 10.13 9.87
CA ARG A 128 3.84 10.78 10.91
C ARG A 128 2.43 10.20 10.94
N MET A 129 1.74 10.33 12.07
CA MET A 129 0.32 9.97 12.15
C MET A 129 -0.49 10.69 11.06
N GLY A 130 -1.30 9.95 10.31
CA GLY A 130 -2.08 10.48 9.18
C GLY A 130 -1.41 10.29 7.81
N ASP A 131 -0.11 9.96 7.76
CA ASP A 131 0.56 9.70 6.49
C ASP A 131 0.12 8.35 5.87
N ALA A 132 0.34 8.20 4.57
CA ALA A 132 0.06 6.97 3.85
C ALA A 132 0.95 5.80 4.30
N CYS A 133 0.44 4.58 4.12
CA CYS A 133 1.17 3.36 4.41
C CYS A 133 0.94 2.25 3.38
N LEU A 134 1.88 1.30 3.31
CA LEU A 134 1.81 0.11 2.46
C LEU A 134 1.88 -1.14 3.32
N ASN A 135 1.00 -2.09 3.05
CA ASN A 135 0.76 -3.26 3.87
C ASN A 135 0.76 -4.55 3.04
N LEU A 136 1.17 -5.65 3.66
CA LEU A 136 0.86 -7.00 3.20
C LEU A 136 -0.29 -7.53 4.03
N LEU A 137 -1.39 -7.92 3.39
CA LEU A 137 -2.46 -8.69 4.01
C LEU A 137 -2.33 -10.17 3.62
N TYR A 138 -2.46 -11.04 4.62
CA TYR A 138 -2.51 -12.49 4.46
C TYR A 138 -3.87 -13.02 4.90
N PHE A 139 -4.51 -13.75 4.00
CA PHE A 139 -5.77 -14.45 4.20
C PHE A 139 -5.48 -15.94 4.17
N PRO A 140 -5.61 -16.68 5.29
CA PRO A 140 -5.45 -18.15 5.25
C PRO A 140 -6.57 -18.80 4.43
N PRO A 141 -6.47 -20.10 4.09
CA PRO A 141 -7.57 -20.85 3.49
C PRO A 141 -8.82 -20.89 4.39
N GLY A 142 -10.00 -20.98 3.77
CA GLY A 142 -11.29 -21.15 4.45
C GLY A 142 -11.81 -19.91 5.16
N ILE A 143 -11.36 -18.72 4.75
CA ILE A 143 -11.81 -17.45 5.33
C ILE A 143 -13.07 -16.99 4.64
N ASP A 144 -14.04 -16.53 5.41
CA ASP A 144 -15.15 -15.68 4.95
C ASP A 144 -15.18 -14.44 5.85
N GLN A 145 -14.52 -13.37 5.41
CA GLN A 145 -14.40 -12.18 6.25
C GLN A 145 -15.76 -11.54 6.52
N THR A 146 -15.84 -10.84 7.64
CA THR A 146 -16.95 -9.96 7.98
C THR A 146 -17.01 -8.80 6.97
N PRO A 147 -18.17 -8.52 6.34
CA PRO A 147 -18.36 -7.36 5.48
C PRO A 147 -18.00 -6.06 6.19
N HIS A 148 -17.24 -5.20 5.53
CA HIS A 148 -16.76 -3.94 6.11
C HIS A 148 -16.54 -2.85 5.04
N THR A 149 -16.23 -1.65 5.54
CA THR A 149 -15.94 -0.45 4.76
C THR A 149 -14.72 0.26 5.35
N HIS A 150 -14.16 1.23 4.63
CA HIS A 150 -13.06 2.08 5.08
C HIS A 150 -13.40 3.56 4.85
N PRO A 151 -12.85 4.49 5.65
CA PRO A 151 -13.12 5.93 5.51
C PRO A 151 -12.36 6.58 4.34
N SER A 152 -11.42 5.87 3.74
CA SER A 152 -10.60 6.28 2.59
C SER A 152 -10.42 5.10 1.64
N ASP A 153 -9.93 5.37 0.43
CA ASP A 153 -9.71 4.30 -0.55
C ASP A 153 -8.70 3.25 -0.04
N ARG A 154 -8.84 2.03 -0.57
CA ARG A 154 -7.81 0.98 -0.51
C ARG A 154 -7.39 0.62 -1.93
N ILE A 155 -6.10 0.65 -2.21
CA ILE A 155 -5.56 0.40 -3.54
C ILE A 155 -4.57 -0.75 -3.43
N GLY A 156 -4.53 -1.67 -4.37
CA GLY A 156 -3.64 -2.81 -4.20
C GLY A 156 -3.53 -3.73 -5.38
N VAL A 157 -2.80 -4.82 -5.15
CA VAL A 157 -2.66 -5.93 -6.08
C VAL A 157 -2.64 -7.25 -5.31
N VAL A 158 -3.28 -8.26 -5.86
CA VAL A 158 -3.17 -9.64 -5.36
C VAL A 158 -1.77 -10.14 -5.70
N PHE A 159 -0.94 -10.38 -4.69
CA PHE A 159 0.42 -10.83 -4.91
C PHE A 159 0.48 -12.33 -5.26
N SER A 160 -0.18 -13.18 -4.48
CA SER A 160 -0.17 -14.63 -4.67
C SER A 160 -1.40 -15.30 -4.05
N GLY A 161 -1.59 -16.58 -4.36
CA GLY A 161 -2.75 -17.33 -3.90
C GLY A 161 -4.00 -16.97 -4.69
N ARG A 162 -5.18 -17.23 -4.13
CA ARG A 162 -6.46 -16.91 -4.79
C ARG A 162 -7.60 -16.77 -3.79
N GLY A 163 -8.61 -16.01 -4.17
CA GLY A 163 -9.83 -15.81 -3.40
C GLY A 163 -10.89 -15.07 -4.20
N GLU A 164 -11.82 -14.47 -3.49
CA GLU A 164 -12.91 -13.67 -4.05
C GLU A 164 -13.07 -12.38 -3.24
N CYS A 165 -13.37 -11.28 -3.94
CA CYS A 165 -14.00 -10.11 -3.33
C CYS A 165 -15.51 -10.25 -3.50
N VAL A 166 -16.26 -10.18 -2.41
CA VAL A 166 -17.72 -10.19 -2.44
C VAL A 166 -18.22 -8.78 -2.10
N THR A 167 -19.01 -8.21 -2.98
CA THR A 167 -19.68 -6.91 -2.81
C THR A 167 -21.20 -7.07 -2.96
N PRO A 168 -22.01 -6.05 -2.65
CA PRO A 168 -23.44 -6.05 -2.98
C PRO A 168 -23.74 -6.23 -4.48
N GLU A 169 -22.82 -5.85 -5.37
CA GLU A 169 -22.98 -5.96 -6.82
C GLU A 169 -22.67 -7.36 -7.35
N GLY A 170 -21.88 -8.16 -6.63
CA GLY A 170 -21.51 -9.50 -7.06
C GLY A 170 -20.20 -9.99 -6.47
N ILE A 171 -19.67 -11.03 -7.10
CA ILE A 171 -18.43 -11.71 -6.70
C ILE A 171 -17.39 -11.48 -7.79
N ILE A 172 -16.21 -11.03 -7.38
CA ILE A 172 -15.08 -10.73 -8.25
C ILE A 172 -13.95 -11.69 -7.90
N PRO A 173 -13.49 -12.55 -8.84
CA PRO A 173 -12.38 -13.46 -8.58
C PRO A 173 -11.08 -12.68 -8.40
N LEU A 174 -10.26 -13.11 -7.44
CA LEU A 174 -8.97 -12.53 -7.11
C LEU A 174 -7.87 -13.55 -7.34
N GLU A 175 -7.01 -13.23 -8.30
CA GLU A 175 -5.87 -14.05 -8.72
C GLU A 175 -4.61 -13.17 -8.79
N PRO A 176 -3.40 -13.77 -8.77
CA PRO A 176 -2.16 -13.01 -8.78
C PRO A 176 -2.11 -12.00 -9.93
N GLY A 177 -1.75 -10.77 -9.60
CA GLY A 177 -1.69 -9.66 -10.53
C GLY A 177 -3.01 -8.91 -10.77
N VAL A 178 -4.14 -9.34 -10.17
CA VAL A 178 -5.36 -8.51 -10.17
C VAL A 178 -5.09 -7.26 -9.34
N MET A 179 -5.01 -6.12 -10.02
CA MET A 179 -4.97 -4.80 -9.40
C MET A 179 -6.38 -4.36 -9.02
N PHE A 180 -6.52 -3.63 -7.93
CA PHE A 180 -7.82 -3.17 -7.49
C PHE A 180 -7.81 -1.81 -6.80
N ARG A 181 -9.00 -1.23 -6.75
CA ARG A 181 -9.36 -0.08 -5.92
C ARG A 181 -10.67 -0.39 -5.22
N ILE A 182 -10.70 -0.18 -3.91
CA ILE A 182 -11.90 -0.16 -3.08
C ILE A 182 -12.13 1.31 -2.73
N PRO A 183 -13.19 1.94 -3.22
CA PRO A 183 -13.47 3.33 -2.87
C PRO A 183 -13.77 3.50 -1.38
N PHE A 184 -13.62 4.73 -0.88
CA PHE A 184 -14.15 5.11 0.43
C PHE A 184 -15.61 4.62 0.59
N GLU A 185 -15.94 4.08 1.76
CA GLU A 185 -17.23 3.47 2.08
C GLU A 185 -17.64 2.26 1.21
N GLY A 186 -16.73 1.76 0.36
CA GLY A 186 -16.95 0.58 -0.48
C GLY A 186 -17.17 -0.68 0.35
N ASN A 187 -18.41 -1.18 0.36
CA ASN A 187 -18.78 -2.39 1.11
C ASN A 187 -18.26 -3.64 0.40
N HIS A 188 -17.38 -4.37 1.10
CA HIS A 188 -16.79 -5.58 0.57
C HIS A 188 -16.44 -6.56 1.70
N LYS A 189 -16.15 -7.80 1.32
CA LYS A 189 -15.40 -8.77 2.12
C LYS A 189 -14.55 -9.64 1.22
N PHE A 190 -13.51 -10.23 1.78
CA PHE A 190 -12.72 -11.26 1.09
C PHE A 190 -13.08 -12.67 1.56
N ARG A 191 -13.08 -13.59 0.61
CA ARG A 191 -13.26 -15.02 0.86
C ARG A 191 -12.13 -15.82 0.25
N THR A 192 -11.69 -16.85 0.97
CA THR A 192 -10.78 -17.87 0.46
C THR A 192 -11.39 -19.26 0.69
N PHE A 193 -10.90 -20.24 -0.04
CA PHE A 193 -11.40 -21.62 0.04
C PHE A 193 -10.26 -22.57 0.38
N ASP A 194 -9.64 -23.15 -0.63
CA ASP A 194 -8.56 -24.14 -0.52
C ASP A 194 -7.16 -23.54 -0.66
N SER A 195 -7.08 -22.23 -0.90
CA SER A 195 -5.84 -21.47 -1.04
C SER A 195 -5.81 -20.32 -0.05
N GLU A 196 -4.62 -19.99 0.42
CA GLU A 196 -4.38 -18.67 0.98
C GLU A 196 -4.44 -17.61 -0.13
N MET A 197 -4.50 -16.34 0.29
CA MET A 197 -4.35 -15.19 -0.58
C MET A 197 -3.45 -14.17 0.11
N ARG A 198 -2.53 -13.57 -0.64
CA ARG A 198 -1.70 -12.45 -0.18
C ARG A 198 -1.97 -11.24 -1.05
N VAL A 199 -2.22 -10.11 -0.41
CA VAL A 199 -2.57 -8.85 -1.06
C VAL A 199 -1.64 -7.76 -0.58
N ILE A 200 -1.13 -6.96 -1.50
CA ILE A 200 -0.48 -5.70 -1.17
C ILE A 200 -1.56 -4.63 -1.15
N ALA A 201 -1.70 -3.94 -0.02
CA ALA A 201 -2.73 -2.94 0.21
C ALA A 201 -2.08 -1.61 0.60
N TYR A 202 -2.42 -0.57 -0.12
CA TYR A 202 -2.04 0.81 0.13
C TYR A 202 -3.21 1.54 0.79
N HIS A 203 -2.87 2.29 1.83
CA HIS A 203 -3.78 3.19 2.52
C HIS A 203 -3.26 4.62 2.31
N PRO A 204 -4.12 5.56 1.86
CA PRO A 204 -3.70 6.94 1.61
C PRO A 204 -3.49 7.77 2.89
N ASP A 205 -3.90 7.22 4.03
CA ASP A 205 -3.84 7.76 5.38
C ASP A 205 -3.69 6.63 6.40
N SER A 206 -3.37 6.98 7.65
CA SER A 206 -3.22 6.05 8.76
C SER A 206 -3.67 6.66 10.09
N ASP A 207 -4.10 5.82 11.02
CA ASP A 207 -4.50 6.20 12.38
C ASP A 207 -3.36 6.04 13.40
N PHE A 208 -2.13 5.77 12.94
CA PHE A 208 -0.97 5.58 13.79
C PHE A 208 0.28 6.21 13.18
N GLY A 209 1.29 6.44 14.03
CA GLY A 209 2.57 7.00 13.64
C GLY A 209 3.08 7.99 14.69
N PRO A 210 4.33 8.47 14.57
CA PRO A 210 4.84 9.53 15.41
C PRO A 210 4.00 10.81 15.31
N GLN A 211 3.81 11.49 16.43
CA GLN A 211 3.34 12.87 16.51
C GLN A 211 4.46 13.75 17.09
N ASP A 212 4.39 15.06 16.91
CA ASP A 212 5.43 15.97 17.39
C ASP A 212 5.56 15.92 18.93
N GLU A 213 4.45 15.69 19.63
CA GLU A 213 4.40 15.60 21.09
C GLU A 213 4.55 14.16 21.62
N ASP A 214 4.44 13.15 20.75
CA ASP A 214 4.42 11.74 21.14
C ASP A 214 5.29 10.88 20.21
N HIS A 215 6.56 10.74 20.61
CA HIS A 215 7.52 9.88 19.95
C HIS A 215 8.68 9.51 20.89
N PRO A 216 9.47 8.45 20.61
CA PRO A 216 10.48 7.96 21.55
C PRO A 216 11.51 9.00 21.95
N MET A 217 11.91 9.89 21.04
CA MET A 217 12.92 10.90 21.32
C MET A 217 12.43 11.97 22.30
N ILE A 218 11.14 12.36 22.29
CA ILE A 218 10.61 13.31 23.29
C ILE A 218 10.17 12.61 24.59
N ASN A 219 9.63 11.40 24.48
CA ASN A 219 9.11 10.62 25.61
C ASN A 219 10.20 10.00 26.49
N ARG A 220 11.38 9.72 25.91
CA ARG A 220 12.51 9.06 26.61
C ARG A 220 13.73 9.95 26.79
N THR A 221 13.63 11.23 26.40
CA THR A 221 14.64 12.23 26.78
C THR A 221 14.31 12.75 28.18
N MET A 222 15.21 12.55 29.13
CA MET A 222 15.01 12.94 30.52
C MET A 222 15.85 14.16 30.87
N VAL A 223 15.22 15.20 31.43
CA VAL A 223 15.86 16.42 31.96
C VAL A 223 15.53 16.49 33.45
N ASP A 224 16.56 16.40 34.29
CA ASP A 224 16.42 16.37 35.76
C ASP A 224 15.42 15.31 36.26
N GLY A 225 15.37 14.15 35.59
CA GLY A 225 14.47 13.05 35.93
C GLY A 225 13.03 13.21 35.42
N VAL A 226 12.73 14.27 34.66
CA VAL A 226 11.42 14.51 34.04
C VAL A 226 11.54 14.34 32.52
N SER A 227 10.59 13.63 31.90
CA SER A 227 10.54 13.49 30.44
C SER A 227 10.39 14.86 29.76
N ALA A 228 11.12 15.09 28.67
CA ALA A 228 11.06 16.32 27.88
C ALA A 228 9.65 16.59 27.34
N ASN A 229 8.86 15.54 27.09
CA ASN A 229 7.46 15.68 26.71
C ASN A 229 6.56 16.29 27.82
N LYS A 230 7.07 16.58 29.03
CA LYS A 230 6.32 17.28 30.09
C LYS A 230 6.87 18.67 30.39
N ILE A 231 7.82 19.18 29.59
CA ILE A 231 8.54 20.41 29.86
C ILE A 231 8.31 21.40 28.71
N ASP A 232 7.25 22.20 28.80
CA ASP A 232 6.84 23.10 27.71
C ASP A 232 7.94 24.10 27.31
N LYS A 233 8.72 24.58 28.28
CA LYS A 233 9.78 25.59 28.08
C LYS A 233 10.93 25.16 27.14
N ILE A 234 11.09 23.87 26.84
CA ILE A 234 12.15 23.35 25.97
C ILE A 234 11.61 22.78 24.65
N ARG A 235 10.30 22.85 24.41
CA ARG A 235 9.71 22.38 23.17
C ARG A 235 9.99 23.37 22.04
N THR A 236 10.27 22.85 20.86
CA THR A 236 10.32 23.64 19.63
C THR A 236 8.92 24.21 19.37
N ALA A 237 8.85 25.47 18.94
CA ALA A 237 7.62 26.14 18.56
C ALA A 237 7.08 25.63 17.21
#